data_AF-A0A5N6E9B2-F1
#
_entry.id   AF-A0A5N6E9B2-F1
#
_cell.length_a   1.000
_cell.length_b   1.000
_cell.length_c   1.000
_cell.angle_alpha   90.00
_cell.angle_beta   90.00
_cell.angle_gamma   90.00
#
_symmetry.space_group_name_H-M   'P 1'
#
loop_
_entity.id
_entity.type
_entity.pdbx_description
1 polymer ?
#
loop_
_entity_poly.entity_id
_entity_poly.type
_entity_poly.pdbx_seq_one_letter_code
_entity_poly.pdbx_strand_id
1 'polypeptide(L)'
;METVRKSSSRVSLQKFGYHERIRLSQEPSLSVVQPGHPGQKYYVSWKIGNTGWIGLKKCHGNPTFLIQERSVNEELEVVGNLRATEHPRLVNLIEAFQDQSIHLVYRFHGFTVDLRRVCARSQAQLNDVEIATICKHIFQGLQYIHSVLNIAHGDLCARNILLYEDGQIRIANIGASFLKNCKDTRRDLRGLGHLILRLSGSDNFLTDQAWNVSEQMKDFVSKLSTAPYYHICQHEYLQQALIDERPWILVPYYFSTIGLAWPLPTPVDM
;
A
#
# COMPACT_ATOMS: atom_id res chain seq x y z
N MET A 1 -59.43 -13.81 11.60
CA MET A 1 -58.57 -14.85 12.21
C MET A 1 -57.21 -14.76 11.54
N GLU A 2 -56.38 -13.87 12.07
CA GLU A 2 -55.05 -13.53 11.55
C GLU A 2 -54.01 -14.54 12.05
N THR A 3 -53.16 -14.97 11.13
CA THR A 3 -52.03 -15.87 11.38
C THR A 3 -50.83 -15.09 11.91
N VAL A 4 -50.31 -15.60 13.03
CA VAL A 4 -49.22 -15.11 13.86
C VAL A 4 -47.91 -14.94 13.07
N ARG A 5 -47.40 -13.70 12.98
CA ARG A 5 -46.01 -13.42 12.58
C ARG A 5 -45.11 -13.46 13.82
N LYS A 6 -44.15 -14.40 13.83
CA LYS A 6 -43.06 -14.46 14.82
C LYS A 6 -42.14 -13.25 14.64
N SER A 7 -41.95 -12.54 15.75
CA SER A 7 -40.95 -11.50 15.96
C SER A 7 -39.54 -12.07 15.91
N SER A 8 -38.65 -11.45 15.13
CA SER A 8 -37.20 -11.52 15.34
C SER A 8 -36.67 -10.10 15.39
N SER A 9 -36.22 -9.74 16.59
CA SER A 9 -35.63 -8.47 16.98
C SER A 9 -34.35 -8.19 16.20
N ARG A 10 -34.36 -7.13 15.38
CA ARG A 10 -33.15 -6.53 14.81
C ARG A 10 -32.36 -5.84 15.92
N VAL A 11 -31.18 -6.36 16.24
CA VAL A 11 -30.15 -5.61 16.95
C VAL A 11 -29.50 -4.66 15.94
N SER A 12 -29.58 -3.37 16.22
CA SER A 12 -29.05 -2.27 15.43
C SER A 12 -27.52 -2.19 15.55
N LEU A 13 -26.81 -2.46 14.47
CA LEU A 13 -25.41 -2.04 14.33
C LEU A 13 -25.38 -0.56 13.89
N GLN A 14 -25.01 0.31 14.82
CA GLN A 14 -24.77 1.73 14.56
C GLN A 14 -23.57 1.90 13.62
N LYS A 15 -23.90 2.27 12.38
CA LYS A 15 -23.22 3.19 11.45
C LYS A 15 -21.77 3.60 11.80
N PHE A 16 -20.80 3.00 11.13
CA PHE A 16 -19.59 3.71 10.71
C PHE A 16 -19.85 4.30 9.33
N GLY A 17 -19.78 5.63 9.23
CA GLY A 17 -20.02 6.37 8.01
C GLY A 17 -18.84 6.27 7.04
N TYR A 18 -18.99 5.43 6.02
CA TYR A 18 -18.27 5.55 4.75
C TYR A 18 -19.26 5.30 3.62
N HIS A 19 -19.95 6.37 3.22
CA HIS A 19 -20.72 6.40 1.97
C HIS A 19 -20.34 7.64 1.18
N GLU A 20 -19.09 7.69 0.71
CA GLU A 20 -18.92 8.23 -0.64
C GLU A 20 -19.49 7.18 -1.58
N ARG A 21 -20.67 7.48 -2.13
CA ARG A 21 -21.18 6.77 -3.31
C ARG A 21 -20.23 7.12 -4.46
N ILE A 22 -19.19 6.32 -4.62
CA ILE A 22 -18.43 6.26 -5.87
C ILE A 22 -19.45 5.86 -6.92
N ARG A 23 -19.85 6.81 -7.78
CA ARG A 23 -20.53 6.46 -9.03
C ARG A 23 -19.51 5.69 -9.84
N LEU A 24 -19.57 4.36 -9.78
CA LEU A 24 -18.99 3.52 -10.80
C LEU A 24 -19.62 3.96 -12.12
N SER A 25 -18.84 4.67 -12.95
CA SER A 25 -19.22 4.93 -14.33
C SER A 25 -19.55 3.59 -14.98
N GLN A 26 -20.77 3.44 -15.46
CA GLN A 26 -21.24 2.29 -16.24
C GLN A 26 -20.59 2.30 -17.64
N GLU A 27 -19.28 2.42 -17.71
CA GLU A 27 -18.57 2.01 -18.90
C GLU A 27 -18.46 0.48 -18.88
N PRO A 28 -18.64 -0.22 -20.02
CA PRO A 28 -18.39 -1.65 -20.08
C PRO A 28 -17.00 -1.89 -19.52
N SER A 29 -16.88 -2.82 -18.56
CA SER A 29 -15.60 -3.14 -17.93
C SER A 29 -14.65 -3.69 -18.99
N LEU A 30 -13.92 -2.79 -19.65
CA LEU A 30 -12.83 -3.12 -20.54
C LEU A 30 -11.93 -4.09 -19.78
N SER A 31 -11.53 -5.17 -20.45
CA SER A 31 -10.54 -6.09 -19.91
C SER A 31 -9.35 -5.26 -19.43
N VAL A 32 -8.98 -5.46 -18.16
CA VAL A 32 -7.84 -4.78 -17.53
C VAL A 32 -6.56 -5.09 -18.31
N VAL A 33 -6.50 -6.28 -18.92
CA VAL A 33 -5.42 -6.74 -19.78
C VAL A 33 -5.80 -6.50 -21.23
N GLN A 34 -4.95 -5.76 -21.95
CA GLN A 34 -5.08 -5.48 -23.37
C GLN A 34 -3.96 -6.17 -24.16
N PRO A 35 -4.22 -6.72 -25.35
CA PRO A 35 -3.17 -7.25 -26.20
C PRO A 35 -2.30 -6.13 -26.78
N GLY A 36 -0.99 -6.37 -26.90
CA GLY A 36 -0.03 -5.46 -27.52
C GLY A 36 0.87 -4.72 -26.52
N HIS A 37 1.48 -3.63 -27.00
CA HIS A 37 2.46 -2.84 -26.24
C HIS A 37 1.81 -1.53 -25.71
N PRO A 38 2.17 -1.04 -24.51
CA PRO A 38 1.63 0.21 -23.94
C PRO A 38 1.79 1.44 -24.85
N GLY A 39 2.79 1.41 -25.74
CA GLY A 39 3.08 2.46 -26.72
C GLY A 39 1.89 2.85 -27.63
N GLN A 40 0.86 2.00 -27.72
CA GLN A 40 -0.39 2.34 -28.42
C GLN A 40 -1.15 3.46 -27.69
N LYS A 41 -1.23 3.41 -26.36
CA LYS A 41 -2.02 4.30 -25.50
C LYS A 41 -1.18 5.31 -24.70
N TYR A 42 0.13 5.07 -24.58
CA TYR A 42 1.05 5.87 -23.78
C TYR A 42 2.25 6.32 -24.61
N TYR A 43 2.68 7.57 -24.45
CA TYR A 43 4.02 8.02 -24.81
C TYR A 43 4.96 7.59 -23.69
N VAL A 44 5.76 6.55 -23.92
CA VAL A 44 6.73 6.05 -22.92
C VAL A 44 8.01 6.87 -23.06
N SER A 45 8.40 7.58 -22.01
CA SER A 45 9.38 8.67 -22.15
C SER A 45 10.61 8.50 -21.26
N TRP A 46 10.45 8.26 -19.95
CA TRP A 46 11.58 8.30 -19.01
C TRP A 46 11.72 7.03 -18.18
N LYS A 47 12.87 6.37 -18.24
CA LYS A 47 13.17 5.21 -17.38
C LYS A 47 13.62 5.68 -15.99
N ILE A 48 12.94 5.20 -14.94
CA ILE A 48 13.31 5.43 -13.53
C ILE A 48 14.04 4.20 -13.00
N GLY A 49 15.37 4.18 -13.15
CA GLY A 49 16.22 3.09 -12.65
C GLY A 49 15.68 1.70 -13.02
N ASN A 50 15.47 0.86 -12.00
CA ASN A 50 14.89 -0.49 -12.14
C ASN A 50 13.38 -0.52 -11.80
N THR A 51 12.76 0.63 -11.51
CA THR A 51 11.36 0.72 -11.09
C THR A 51 10.41 0.60 -12.27
N GLY A 52 10.79 1.13 -13.44
CA GLY A 52 9.95 1.15 -14.63
C GLY A 52 10.13 2.42 -15.44
N TRP A 53 9.12 2.78 -16.22
CA TRP A 53 9.11 3.95 -17.10
C TRP A 53 7.95 4.88 -16.74
N ILE A 54 8.18 6.18 -16.81
CA ILE A 54 7.13 7.18 -16.81
C ILE A 54 6.54 7.26 -18.22
N GLY A 55 5.24 7.04 -18.32
CA GLY A 55 4.46 7.18 -19.54
C GLY A 55 3.41 8.28 -19.43
N LEU A 56 3.17 9.01 -20.51
CA LEU A 56 2.09 9.98 -20.63
C LEU A 56 0.94 9.36 -21.42
N LYS A 57 -0.27 9.32 -20.88
CA LYS A 57 -1.43 8.79 -21.61
C LYS A 57 -1.77 9.71 -22.77
N LYS A 58 -2.02 9.16 -23.96
CA LYS A 58 -2.39 9.89 -25.19
C LYS A 58 -3.83 10.40 -25.12
N CYS A 59 -4.09 11.36 -24.23
CA CYS A 59 -5.37 12.03 -24.09
C CYS A 59 -5.17 13.47 -23.62
N HIS A 60 -6.24 14.26 -23.57
CA HIS A 60 -6.16 15.64 -23.09
C HIS A 60 -5.48 15.72 -21.70
N GLY A 61 -4.57 16.67 -21.54
CA GLY A 61 -3.78 16.86 -20.33
C GLY A 61 -2.59 15.92 -20.16
N ASN A 62 -2.43 14.89 -21.00
CA ASN A 62 -1.32 13.93 -20.97
C ASN A 62 -0.99 13.41 -19.54
N PRO A 63 -1.96 12.83 -18.82
CA PRO A 63 -1.72 12.40 -17.44
C PRO A 63 -0.61 11.35 -17.36
N THR A 64 0.14 11.41 -16.25
CA THR A 64 1.34 10.61 -16.02
C THR A 64 1.03 9.27 -15.36
N PHE A 65 1.72 8.21 -15.79
CA PHE A 65 1.59 6.85 -15.28
C PHE A 65 2.97 6.19 -15.12
N LEU A 66 3.06 5.20 -14.24
CA LEU A 66 4.23 4.35 -14.10
C LEU A 66 3.96 3.02 -14.83
N ILE A 67 4.84 2.65 -15.76
CA ILE A 67 4.76 1.43 -16.56
C ILE A 67 5.89 0.50 -16.12
N GLN A 68 5.56 -0.69 -15.65
CA GLN A 68 6.52 -1.71 -15.25
C GLN A 68 6.46 -2.91 -16.18
N GLU A 69 7.59 -3.31 -16.73
CA GLU A 69 7.72 -4.52 -17.53
C GLU A 69 8.02 -5.74 -16.63
N ARG A 70 7.42 -6.87 -16.96
CA ARG A 70 7.64 -8.19 -16.33
C ARG A 70 7.79 -9.24 -17.44
N SER A 71 8.80 -10.10 -17.31
CA SER A 71 9.01 -11.21 -18.22
C SER A 71 7.91 -12.26 -18.08
N VAL A 72 7.47 -12.83 -19.21
CA VAL A 72 6.51 -13.94 -19.23
C VAL A 72 7.26 -15.24 -18.95
N ASN A 73 7.34 -15.64 -17.68
CA ASN A 73 7.84 -16.97 -17.31
C ASN A 73 6.63 -17.83 -16.94
N GLU A 74 6.01 -18.48 -17.94
CA GLU A 74 4.92 -19.47 -17.76
C GLU A 74 3.66 -18.99 -16.96
N GLU A 75 3.42 -17.67 -16.90
CA GLU A 75 2.33 -17.05 -16.13
C GLU A 75 1.08 -16.68 -16.96
N LEU A 76 0.94 -17.19 -18.19
CA LEU A 76 -0.14 -16.80 -19.12
C LEU A 76 -1.55 -16.97 -18.52
N GLU A 77 -1.78 -18.04 -17.76
CA GLU A 77 -3.07 -18.27 -17.08
C GLU A 77 -3.33 -17.26 -15.94
N VAL A 78 -2.27 -16.71 -15.32
CA VAL A 78 -2.41 -15.81 -14.17
C VAL A 78 -2.62 -14.36 -14.60
N VAL A 79 -2.23 -13.99 -15.83
CA VAL A 79 -2.50 -12.65 -16.38
C VAL A 79 -3.99 -12.33 -16.37
N GLY A 80 -4.86 -13.33 -16.62
CA GLY A 80 -6.32 -13.18 -16.56
C GLY A 80 -6.86 -12.80 -15.18
N ASN A 81 -6.08 -12.96 -14.11
CA ASN A 81 -6.48 -12.56 -12.75
C ASN A 81 -6.19 -11.08 -12.44
N LEU A 82 -5.50 -10.35 -13.33
CA LEU A 82 -5.22 -8.93 -13.13
C LEU A 82 -6.51 -8.13 -13.08
N ARG A 83 -6.62 -7.28 -12.06
CA ARG A 83 -7.75 -6.37 -11.87
C ARG A 83 -7.25 -4.96 -11.64
N ALA A 84 -7.95 -3.98 -12.18
CA ALA A 84 -7.75 -2.60 -11.80
C ALA A 84 -8.07 -2.45 -10.30
N THR A 85 -7.30 -1.64 -9.59
CA THR A 85 -7.46 -1.43 -8.16
C THR A 85 -7.79 0.03 -7.88
N GLU A 86 -8.55 0.26 -6.80
CA GLU A 86 -8.84 1.59 -6.31
C GLU A 86 -8.89 1.61 -4.79
N HIS A 87 -7.78 2.03 -4.18
CA HIS A 87 -7.67 2.18 -2.73
C HIS A 87 -6.62 3.24 -2.37
N PRO A 88 -6.86 4.12 -1.38
CA PRO A 88 -5.94 5.21 -1.02
C PRO A 88 -4.58 4.73 -0.51
N ARG A 89 -4.51 3.50 0.04
CA ARG A 89 -3.30 2.87 0.57
C ARG A 89 -2.59 1.93 -0.41
N LEU A 90 -2.94 1.97 -1.69
CA LEU A 90 -2.25 1.20 -2.73
C LEU A 90 -1.70 2.13 -3.82
N VAL A 91 -0.59 1.71 -4.43
CA VAL A 91 -0.21 2.19 -5.75
C VAL A 91 -1.10 1.46 -6.76
N ASN A 92 -2.13 2.15 -7.21
CA ASN A 92 -3.23 1.52 -7.92
C ASN A 92 -2.82 1.06 -9.33
N LEU A 93 -3.08 -0.22 -9.63
CA LEU A 93 -2.97 -0.80 -10.97
C LEU A 93 -4.17 -0.33 -11.78
N ILE A 94 -3.94 0.26 -12.95
CA ILE A 94 -4.97 0.83 -13.81
C ILE A 94 -5.31 -0.11 -14.94
N GLU A 95 -4.28 -0.62 -15.62
CA GLU A 95 -4.42 -1.53 -16.75
C GLU A 95 -3.11 -2.30 -16.96
N ALA A 96 -3.15 -3.31 -17.82
CA ALA A 96 -2.00 -4.08 -18.23
C ALA A 96 -2.02 -4.30 -19.74
N PHE A 97 -0.84 -4.43 -20.33
CA PHE A 97 -0.65 -4.79 -21.72
C PHE A 97 0.16 -6.07 -21.82
N GLN A 98 -0.17 -6.91 -22.78
CA GLN A 98 0.51 -8.18 -22.99
C GLN A 98 0.96 -8.34 -24.44
N ASP A 99 2.27 -8.42 -24.63
CA ASP A 99 2.92 -8.78 -25.89
C ASP A 99 3.94 -9.92 -25.68
N GLN A 100 5.22 -9.66 -25.88
CA GLN A 100 6.32 -10.55 -25.47
C GLN A 100 6.55 -10.49 -23.95
N SER A 101 6.15 -9.38 -23.33
CA SER A 101 6.21 -9.12 -21.89
C SER A 101 4.83 -8.73 -21.35
N ILE A 102 4.68 -8.74 -20.03
CA ILE A 102 3.54 -8.14 -19.35
C ILE A 102 3.96 -6.74 -18.89
N HIS A 103 3.19 -5.73 -19.29
CA HIS A 103 3.42 -4.35 -18.92
C HIS A 103 2.31 -3.88 -17.99
N LEU A 104 2.64 -3.60 -16.73
CA LEU A 104 1.70 -3.18 -15.69
C LEU A 104 1.70 -1.66 -15.59
N VAL A 105 0.54 -1.03 -15.76
CA VAL A 105 0.37 0.43 -15.73
C VAL A 105 -0.27 0.87 -14.42
N TYR A 106 0.45 1.66 -13.64
CA TYR A 106 0.04 2.16 -12.35
C TYR A 106 -0.23 3.67 -12.37
N ARG A 107 -1.16 4.12 -11.52
CA ARG A 107 -1.40 5.55 -11.30
C ARG A 107 -0.17 6.20 -10.67
N PHE A 108 0.42 7.16 -11.38
CA PHE A 108 1.52 7.96 -10.86
C PHE A 108 0.96 9.08 -9.98
N HIS A 109 1.47 9.18 -8.74
CA HIS A 109 1.03 10.17 -7.75
C HIS A 109 2.19 11.10 -7.37
N GLY A 110 3.12 11.36 -8.29
CA GLY A 110 4.32 12.14 -8.01
C GLY A 110 5.48 11.32 -7.45
N PHE A 111 6.46 12.03 -6.89
CA PHE A 111 7.69 11.44 -6.36
C PHE A 111 7.45 10.77 -5.02
N THR A 112 8.07 9.61 -4.83
CA THR A 112 7.95 8.80 -3.62
C THR A 112 9.32 8.31 -3.18
N VAL A 113 9.40 7.92 -1.92
CA VAL A 113 10.55 7.18 -1.38
C VAL A 113 10.07 5.87 -0.78
N ASP A 114 10.81 4.78 -1.01
CA ASP A 114 10.54 3.52 -0.31
C ASP A 114 11.01 3.61 1.15
N LEU A 115 10.30 2.96 2.08
CA LEU A 115 10.67 2.97 3.50
C LEU A 115 12.06 2.39 3.76
N ARG A 116 12.59 1.52 2.90
CA ARG A 116 13.99 1.06 3.01
C ARG A 116 14.97 2.24 2.88
N ARG A 117 14.72 3.21 1.99
CA ARG A 117 15.55 4.43 1.90
C ARG A 117 15.37 5.34 3.12
N VAL A 118 14.17 5.40 3.68
CA VAL A 118 13.91 6.12 4.94
C VAL A 118 14.74 5.51 6.07
N CYS A 119 14.67 4.18 6.27
CA CYS A 119 15.46 3.48 7.29
C CYS A 119 16.98 3.61 7.11
N ALA A 120 17.46 3.77 5.88
CA ALA A 120 18.89 3.91 5.60
C ALA A 120 19.47 5.27 6.04
N ARG A 121 18.63 6.25 6.41
CA ARG A 121 19.07 7.54 6.92
C ARG A 121 19.39 7.43 8.42
N SER A 122 20.62 7.75 8.80
CA SER A 122 21.13 7.64 10.18
C SER A 122 20.36 8.46 11.23
N GLN A 123 19.60 9.47 10.80
CA GLN A 123 18.78 10.35 11.66
C GLN A 123 17.28 9.96 11.67
N ALA A 124 16.87 8.96 10.89
CA ALA A 124 15.47 8.59 10.71
C ALA A 124 15.04 7.48 11.68
N GLN A 125 15.27 7.66 12.99
CA GLN A 125 14.62 6.80 13.97
C GLN A 125 13.16 7.25 14.11
N LEU A 126 12.25 6.37 13.67
CA LEU A 126 10.82 6.58 13.85
C LEU A 126 10.46 6.21 15.28
N ASN A 127 9.65 7.05 15.93
CA ASN A 127 9.08 6.73 17.24
C ASN A 127 7.87 5.78 17.09
N ASP A 128 7.41 5.25 18.23
CA ASP A 128 6.31 4.29 18.27
C ASP A 128 5.02 4.81 17.63
N VAL A 129 4.69 6.09 17.78
CA VAL A 129 3.47 6.70 17.20
C VAL A 129 3.55 6.75 15.68
N GLU A 130 4.72 7.09 15.13
CA GLU A 130 4.97 7.11 13.68
C GLU A 130 4.91 5.70 13.09
N ILE A 131 5.53 4.71 13.76
CA ILE A 131 5.49 3.31 13.34
C ILE A 131 4.06 2.78 13.41
N ALA A 132 3.32 3.06 14.48
CA ALA A 132 1.90 2.70 14.60
C ALA A 132 1.07 3.31 13.46
N THR A 133 1.34 4.56 13.09
CA THR A 133 0.70 5.26 11.97
C THR A 133 0.97 4.56 10.64
N ILE A 134 2.22 4.17 10.38
CA ILE A 134 2.59 3.37 9.20
C ILE A 134 1.84 2.02 9.22
N CYS A 135 1.82 1.34 10.37
CA CYS A 135 1.16 0.04 10.51
C CYS A 135 -0.34 0.13 10.20
N LYS A 136 -1.04 1.13 10.74
CA LYS A 136 -2.47 1.34 10.50
C LYS A 136 -2.78 1.54 9.02
N HIS A 137 -1.98 2.34 8.31
CA HIS A 137 -2.12 2.53 6.87
C HIS A 137 -1.83 1.26 6.06
N ILE A 138 -0.81 0.49 6.45
CA ILE A 138 -0.55 -0.81 5.82
C ILE A 138 -1.72 -1.77 6.07
N PHE A 139 -2.28 -1.82 7.28
CA PHE A 139 -3.44 -2.66 7.59
C PHE A 139 -4.66 -2.32 6.76
N GLN A 140 -4.98 -1.03 6.59
CA GLN A 140 -6.05 -0.60 5.70
C GLN A 140 -5.83 -1.12 4.26
N GLY A 141 -4.60 -1.04 3.75
CA GLY A 141 -4.24 -1.60 2.44
C GLY A 141 -4.36 -3.12 2.38
N LEU A 142 -3.81 -3.83 3.37
CA LEU A 142 -3.89 -5.29 3.46
C LEU A 142 -5.31 -5.78 3.57
N GLN A 143 -6.18 -5.09 4.30
CA GLN A 143 -7.59 -5.45 4.42
C GLN A 143 -8.26 -5.43 3.04
N TYR A 144 -8.01 -4.41 2.23
CA TYR A 144 -8.50 -4.36 0.85
C TYR A 144 -7.92 -5.51 0.00
N ILE A 145 -6.61 -5.74 0.07
CA ILE A 145 -5.95 -6.82 -0.68
C ILE A 145 -6.53 -8.20 -0.30
N HIS A 146 -6.67 -8.47 0.99
CA HIS A 146 -7.10 -9.78 1.51
C HIS A 146 -8.60 -10.01 1.33
N SER A 147 -9.44 -9.00 1.57
CA SER A 147 -10.90 -9.16 1.58
C SER A 147 -11.57 -8.86 0.23
N VAL A 148 -11.07 -7.87 -0.52
CA VAL A 148 -11.70 -7.43 -1.78
C VAL A 148 -11.01 -8.08 -2.98
N LEU A 149 -9.67 -8.07 -3.01
CA LEU A 149 -8.92 -8.71 -4.10
C LEU A 149 -8.77 -10.22 -3.90
N ASN A 150 -9.02 -10.72 -2.68
CA ASN A 150 -8.90 -12.12 -2.31
C ASN A 150 -7.53 -12.72 -2.65
N ILE A 151 -6.44 -12.00 -2.41
CA ILE A 151 -5.07 -12.47 -2.57
C ILE A 151 -4.24 -12.07 -1.36
N ALA A 152 -3.05 -12.64 -1.22
CA ALA A 152 -1.98 -12.11 -0.38
C ALA A 152 -1.08 -11.20 -1.23
N HIS A 153 -0.51 -10.17 -0.62
CA HIS A 153 0.50 -9.34 -1.28
C HIS A 153 1.77 -10.16 -1.59
N GLY A 154 2.24 -10.95 -0.62
CA GLY A 154 3.29 -11.95 -0.79
C GLY A 154 4.73 -11.43 -0.78
N ASP A 155 4.94 -10.10 -0.88
CA ASP A 155 6.24 -9.44 -0.73
C ASP A 155 6.13 -8.15 0.12
N LEU A 156 5.46 -8.22 1.28
CA LEU A 156 5.29 -7.05 2.14
C LEU A 156 6.60 -6.73 2.88
N CYS A 157 7.36 -5.75 2.39
CA CYS A 157 8.64 -5.32 2.98
C CYS A 157 8.88 -3.82 2.75
N ALA A 158 9.91 -3.25 3.40
CA ALA A 158 10.23 -1.82 3.36
C ALA A 158 10.45 -1.24 1.95
N ARG A 159 10.83 -2.07 0.96
CA ARG A 159 10.99 -1.67 -0.45
C ARG A 159 9.65 -1.44 -1.15
N ASN A 160 8.59 -2.14 -0.72
CA ASN A 160 7.27 -2.10 -1.35
C ASN A 160 6.27 -1.23 -0.57
N ILE A 161 6.72 -0.55 0.49
CA ILE A 161 5.95 0.47 1.18
C ILE A 161 6.52 1.83 0.80
N LEU A 162 5.69 2.66 0.17
CA LEU A 162 6.09 3.98 -0.30
C LEU A 162 5.55 5.06 0.63
N LEU A 163 6.43 6.01 0.94
CA LEU A 163 6.12 7.28 1.59
C LEU A 163 6.06 8.38 0.53
N TYR A 164 4.97 9.14 0.56
CA TYR A 164 4.71 10.26 -0.33
C TYR A 164 5.01 11.60 0.33
N GLU A 165 5.10 12.65 -0.49
CA GLU A 165 5.37 14.03 -0.04
C GLU A 165 4.32 14.57 0.94
N ASP A 166 3.08 14.08 0.84
CA ASP A 166 1.96 14.40 1.73
C ASP A 166 1.94 13.52 3.00
N GLY A 167 3.00 12.76 3.25
CA GLY A 167 3.14 11.82 4.35
C GLY A 167 2.45 10.48 4.11
N GLN A 168 1.66 10.33 3.05
CA GLN A 168 0.83 9.15 2.88
C GLN A 168 1.65 7.89 2.63
N ILE A 169 1.18 6.78 3.23
CA ILE A 169 1.73 5.44 3.03
C ILE A 169 0.90 4.68 2.01
N ARG A 170 1.56 4.07 1.02
CA ARG A 170 0.92 3.20 0.03
C ARG A 170 1.73 1.92 -0.21
N ILE A 171 1.04 0.80 -0.37
CA ILE A 171 1.62 -0.50 -0.75
C ILE A 171 1.76 -0.55 -2.27
N ALA A 172 2.97 -0.83 -2.76
CA ALA A 172 3.30 -0.90 -4.18
C ALA A 172 3.27 -2.33 -4.72
N ASN A 173 3.49 -2.49 -6.04
CA ASN A 173 3.71 -3.78 -6.71
C ASN A 173 2.56 -4.81 -6.64
N ILE A 174 1.31 -4.36 -6.49
CA ILE A 174 0.14 -5.26 -6.43
C ILE A 174 -0.04 -6.11 -7.71
N GLY A 175 0.41 -5.63 -8.87
CA GLY A 175 0.37 -6.42 -10.11
C GLY A 175 1.22 -7.70 -10.03
N ALA A 176 2.36 -7.67 -9.34
CA ALA A 176 3.15 -8.88 -9.11
C ALA A 176 2.45 -9.85 -8.14
N SER A 177 1.68 -9.33 -7.18
CA SER A 177 0.86 -10.17 -6.29
C SER A 177 -0.25 -10.88 -7.04
N PHE A 178 -0.92 -10.21 -7.99
CA PHE A 178 -1.90 -10.83 -8.88
C PHE A 178 -1.28 -11.96 -9.71
N LEU A 179 -0.12 -11.72 -10.33
CA LEU A 179 0.58 -12.72 -11.13
C LEU A 179 1.06 -13.94 -10.32
N LYS A 180 1.27 -13.78 -9.00
CA LYS A 180 1.57 -14.91 -8.10
C LYS A 180 0.31 -15.62 -7.60
N ASN A 181 -0.83 -14.93 -7.55
CA ASN A 181 -2.13 -15.40 -7.04
C ASN A 181 -2.06 -16.19 -5.71
N CYS A 182 -1.16 -15.79 -4.80
CA CYS A 182 -1.00 -16.43 -3.51
C CYS A 182 -2.17 -16.07 -2.57
N LYS A 183 -2.57 -16.98 -1.67
CA LYS A 183 -3.61 -16.73 -0.64
C LYS A 183 -3.07 -16.71 0.79
N ASP A 184 -1.76 -16.86 0.98
CA ASP A 184 -1.13 -16.88 2.32
C ASP A 184 -1.05 -15.48 2.94
N THR A 185 -2.18 -15.01 3.49
CA THR A 185 -2.26 -13.71 4.16
C THR A 185 -1.38 -13.62 5.41
N ARG A 186 -1.03 -14.76 6.02
CA ARG A 186 -0.12 -14.82 7.18
C ARG A 186 1.32 -14.48 6.80
N ARG A 187 1.72 -14.71 5.54
CA ARG A 187 3.00 -14.20 5.02
C ARG A 187 3.09 -12.69 5.09
N ASP A 188 2.00 -11.98 4.77
CA ASP A 188 1.98 -10.51 4.83
C ASP A 188 2.09 -10.00 6.27
N LEU A 189 1.40 -10.63 7.21
CA LEU A 189 1.48 -10.25 8.63
C LEU A 189 2.88 -10.48 9.22
N ARG A 190 3.56 -11.56 8.83
CA ARG A 190 4.98 -11.78 9.17
C ARG A 190 5.87 -10.71 8.54
N GLY A 191 5.65 -10.39 7.26
CA GLY A 191 6.36 -9.31 6.57
C GLY A 191 6.21 -7.95 7.26
N LEU A 192 5.02 -7.65 7.77
CA LEU A 192 4.77 -6.45 8.57
C LEU A 192 5.54 -6.47 9.90
N GLY A 193 5.60 -7.61 10.59
CA GLY A 193 6.40 -7.76 11.81
C GLY A 193 7.89 -7.44 11.57
N HIS A 194 8.47 -8.00 10.50
CA HIS A 194 9.85 -7.69 10.11
C HIS A 194 10.05 -6.21 9.73
N LEU A 195 9.07 -5.60 9.06
CA LEU A 195 9.11 -4.18 8.73
C LEU A 195 9.13 -3.31 9.99
N ILE A 196 8.28 -3.60 10.97
CA ILE A 196 8.21 -2.86 12.25
C ILE A 196 9.56 -2.85 12.94
N LEU A 197 10.19 -4.02 13.06
CA LEU A 197 11.50 -4.17 13.72
C LEU A 197 12.60 -3.39 12.99
N ARG A 198 12.56 -3.37 11.66
CA ARG A 198 13.48 -2.54 10.89
C ARG A 198 13.25 -1.05 11.12
N LEU A 199 11.99 -0.60 11.15
CA LEU A 199 11.64 0.80 11.38
C LEU A 199 12.05 1.27 12.78
N SER A 200 12.02 0.37 13.77
CA SER A 200 12.51 0.65 15.13
C SER A 200 14.03 0.59 15.28
N GLY A 201 14.79 0.35 14.20
CA GLY A 201 16.24 0.23 14.24
C GLY A 201 16.75 -1.09 14.83
N SER A 202 15.88 -2.10 14.97
CA SER A 202 16.20 -3.42 15.52
C SER A 202 16.34 -4.46 14.39
N ASP A 203 17.47 -4.46 13.69
CA ASP A 203 17.69 -5.42 12.59
C ASP A 203 18.04 -6.86 13.07
N ASN A 204 18.31 -7.07 14.37
CA ASN A 204 18.75 -8.36 14.92
C ASN A 204 17.72 -9.00 15.86
N PHE A 205 17.04 -10.04 15.39
CA PHE A 205 16.16 -10.92 16.19
C PHE A 205 16.89 -11.70 17.31
N LEU A 206 18.22 -11.74 17.28
CA LEU A 206 19.05 -12.73 18.01
C LEU A 206 19.89 -12.15 19.15
N THR A 207 19.92 -10.83 19.33
CA THR A 207 20.69 -10.22 20.43
C THR A 207 19.74 -9.64 21.45
N ASP A 208 19.81 -10.17 22.67
CA ASP A 208 19.13 -9.72 23.91
C ASP A 208 19.51 -8.28 24.33
N GLN A 209 20.09 -7.50 23.41
CA GLN A 209 20.34 -6.08 23.60
C GLN A 209 19.00 -5.35 23.53
N ALA A 210 18.50 -5.03 24.71
CA ALA A 210 17.39 -4.15 25.05
C ALA A 210 16.73 -3.50 23.83
N TRP A 211 15.63 -4.11 23.40
CA TRP A 211 14.64 -3.50 22.54
C TRP A 211 14.26 -2.13 23.12
N ASN A 212 14.73 -1.03 22.53
CA ASN A 212 14.30 0.32 22.92
C ASN A 212 12.94 0.65 22.28
N VAL A 213 12.00 -0.29 22.35
CA VAL A 213 10.62 -0.14 21.86
C VAL A 213 9.64 -0.46 22.97
N SER A 214 8.43 0.10 22.90
CA SER A 214 7.42 -0.14 23.93
C SER A 214 7.02 -1.62 24.05
N GLU A 215 6.61 -2.00 25.26
CA GLU A 215 6.00 -3.32 25.52
C GLU A 215 4.75 -3.55 24.65
N GLN A 216 4.02 -2.48 24.33
CA GLN A 216 2.85 -2.54 23.45
C GLN A 216 3.23 -2.91 22.01
N MET A 217 4.35 -2.40 21.50
CA MET A 217 4.86 -2.78 20.18
C MET A 217 5.31 -4.25 20.17
N LYS A 218 6.02 -4.71 21.22
CA LYS A 218 6.46 -6.11 21.35
C LYS A 218 5.27 -7.08 21.33
N ASP A 219 4.28 -6.80 22.17
CA ASP A 219 3.05 -7.57 22.25
C ASP A 219 2.31 -7.58 20.91
N PHE A 220 2.19 -6.42 20.24
CA PHE A 220 1.60 -6.33 18.91
C PHE A 220 2.31 -7.20 17.87
N VAL A 221 3.64 -7.11 17.79
CA VAL A 221 4.45 -7.89 16.84
C VAL A 221 4.31 -9.39 17.10
N SER A 222 4.26 -9.81 18.37
CA SER A 222 4.04 -11.21 18.75
C SER A 222 2.68 -11.75 18.25
N LYS A 223 1.64 -10.89 18.27
CA LYS A 223 0.29 -11.22 17.84
C LYS A 223 0.14 -11.30 16.32
N LEU A 224 0.95 -10.57 15.54
CA LEU A 224 0.90 -10.63 14.06
C LEU A 224 1.04 -12.05 13.50
N SER A 225 1.82 -12.89 14.19
CA SER A 225 2.10 -14.26 13.76
C SER A 225 1.20 -15.31 14.39
N THR A 226 0.32 -14.97 15.33
CA THR A 226 -0.42 -15.93 16.16
C THR A 226 -1.93 -15.63 16.21
N ALA A 227 -2.31 -14.36 16.30
CA ALA A 227 -3.69 -13.94 16.51
C ALA A 227 -4.54 -13.94 15.22
N PRO A 228 -5.88 -14.05 15.35
CA PRO A 228 -6.81 -13.80 14.26
C PRO A 228 -6.77 -12.34 13.78
N TYR A 229 -7.10 -12.12 12.49
CA TYR A 229 -7.01 -10.79 11.86
C TYR A 229 -7.80 -9.70 12.62
N TYR A 230 -9.01 -10.01 13.10
CA TYR A 230 -9.85 -9.05 13.81
C TYR A 230 -9.24 -8.58 15.15
N HIS A 231 -8.56 -9.46 15.88
CA HIS A 231 -7.84 -9.09 17.10
C HIS A 231 -6.67 -8.16 16.80
N ILE A 232 -5.98 -8.38 15.69
CA ILE A 232 -4.85 -7.54 15.28
C ILE A 232 -5.35 -6.13 14.93
N CYS A 233 -6.47 -6.01 14.19
CA CYS A 233 -7.05 -4.71 13.83
C CYS A 233 -7.52 -3.87 15.03
N GLN A 234 -7.90 -4.51 16.13
CA GLN A 234 -8.40 -3.85 17.34
C GLN A 234 -7.30 -3.57 18.38
N HIS A 235 -6.06 -4.00 18.10
CA HIS A 235 -4.96 -3.91 19.04
C HIS A 235 -4.68 -2.47 19.48
N GLU A 236 -4.45 -2.26 20.79
CA GLU A 236 -4.21 -0.95 21.39
C GLU A 236 -3.04 -0.20 20.73
N TYR A 237 -2.01 -0.92 20.29
CA TYR A 237 -0.89 -0.35 19.54
C TYR A 237 -1.34 0.43 18.29
N LEU A 238 -2.33 -0.05 17.54
CA LEU A 238 -2.86 0.66 16.36
C LEU A 238 -3.72 1.88 16.74
N GLN A 239 -4.19 1.96 17.99
CA GLN A 239 -4.95 3.10 18.49
C GLN A 239 -4.05 4.31 18.78
N GLN A 240 -2.74 4.09 18.93
CA GLN A 240 -1.75 5.16 19.08
C GLN A 240 -1.55 5.96 17.79
N ALA A 241 -1.87 5.37 16.64
CA ALA A 241 -1.78 6.04 15.36
C ALA A 241 -2.73 7.25 15.30
N LEU A 242 -2.18 8.39 14.90
CA LEU A 242 -2.96 9.61 14.68
C LEU A 242 -4.13 9.32 13.71
N ILE A 243 -5.30 9.83 14.03
CA ILE A 243 -6.57 9.51 13.34
C ILE A 243 -6.68 10.26 11.99
N ASP A 244 -5.81 11.23 11.74
CA ASP A 244 -5.89 12.07 10.54
C ASP A 244 -5.64 11.31 9.24
N GLU A 245 -6.44 11.62 8.23
CA GLU A 245 -6.31 11.04 6.89
C GLU A 245 -4.96 11.37 6.23
N ARG A 246 -4.25 12.40 6.71
CA ARG A 246 -2.91 12.81 6.26
C ARG A 246 -1.92 12.74 7.43
N PRO A 247 -0.99 11.78 7.45
CA PRO A 247 -0.02 11.63 8.53
C PRO A 247 1.13 12.63 8.35
N TRP A 248 0.87 13.91 8.62
CA TRP A 248 1.88 14.98 8.51
C TRP A 248 3.16 14.70 9.31
N ILE A 249 3.07 13.89 10.36
CA ILE A 249 4.20 13.42 11.16
C ILE A 249 5.26 12.66 10.34
N LEU A 250 4.90 12.09 9.19
CA LEU A 250 5.82 11.35 8.31
C LEU A 250 6.48 12.23 7.24
N VAL A 251 5.98 13.45 7.01
CA VAL A 251 6.49 14.39 5.99
C VAL A 251 7.96 14.75 6.19
N PRO A 252 8.47 15.01 7.42
CA PRO A 252 9.90 15.29 7.63
C PRO A 252 10.81 14.18 7.13
N TYR A 253 10.38 12.91 7.27
CA TYR A 253 11.13 11.74 6.80
C TYR A 253 11.20 11.67 5.27
N TYR A 254 10.14 12.09 4.57
CA TYR A 254 10.17 12.21 3.11
C TYR A 254 11.22 13.22 2.66
N PHE A 255 11.16 14.45 3.18
CA PHE A 255 12.07 15.54 2.80
C PHE A 255 13.52 15.20 3.12
N SER A 256 13.78 14.68 4.32
CA SER A 256 15.10 14.20 4.71
C SER A 256 15.60 13.12 3.74
N THR A 257 14.76 12.19 3.29
CA THR A 257 15.13 11.11 2.36
C THR A 257 15.49 11.61 0.95
N ILE A 258 14.92 12.73 0.51
CA ILE A 258 15.30 13.38 -0.75
C ILE A 258 16.41 14.43 -0.60
N GLY A 259 16.94 14.63 0.61
CA GLY A 259 18.06 15.54 0.87
C GLY A 259 17.67 16.99 1.11
N LEU A 260 16.39 17.25 1.40
CA LEU A 260 15.89 18.57 1.78
C LEU A 260 15.75 18.68 3.30
N ALA A 261 16.15 19.83 3.85
CA ALA A 261 15.96 20.14 5.26
C ALA A 261 14.48 20.46 5.55
N TRP A 262 14.01 20.06 6.73
CA TRP A 262 12.69 20.37 7.24
C TRP A 262 12.81 21.19 8.55
N PRO A 263 12.08 22.31 8.75
CA PRO A 263 11.17 22.97 7.80
C PRO A 263 11.93 23.60 6.63
N LEU A 264 11.29 23.68 5.45
CA LEU A 264 11.84 24.40 4.30
C LEU A 264 12.22 25.82 4.73
N PRO A 265 13.31 26.41 4.21
CA PRO A 265 13.59 27.82 4.45
C PRO A 265 12.34 28.62 4.05
N THR A 266 11.78 29.37 5.01
CA THR A 266 10.65 30.27 4.75
C THR A 266 11.03 31.18 3.60
N PRO A 267 10.11 31.50 2.67
CA PRO A 267 10.39 32.56 1.70
C PRO A 267 10.85 33.79 2.48
N VAL A 268 12.05 34.28 2.16
CA VAL A 268 12.51 35.57 2.68
C VAL A 268 11.49 36.59 2.21
N ASP A 269 10.90 37.33 3.15
CA ASP A 269 9.88 38.34 2.88
C ASP A 269 10.27 39.18 1.65
N MET A 270 9.45 39.11 0.59
CA MET A 270 9.52 40.03 -0.56
C MET A 270 8.67 41.27 -0.26
#